data_AF-A0A7G2C8W5-F1
#
_entry.id   AF-A0A7G2C8W5-F1
#
_cell.length_a   1.000
_cell.length_b   1.000
_cell.length_c   1.000
_cell.angle_alpha   90.00
_cell.angle_beta   90.00
_cell.angle_gamma   90.00
#
_symmetry.space_group_name_H-M   'P 1'
#
loop_
_entity.id
_entity.type
_entity.pdbx_description
1 polymer ?
#
loop_
_entity_poly.entity_id
_entity_poly.type
_entity_poly.pdbx_seq_one_letter_code
_entity_poly.pdbx_strand_id
1 'polypeptide(L)'
;MVTGGTTTAAMLVLQYLPFIEGDEATTSLYVSWILRVVSFVGNAMLTGQMWRYYIKALSLGPTPVCSIINTGTNFAVSAFMGLVLFGEEVNYTWACGALLVVIGLAIVVTDPHAVQ
;
A
#
# COMPACT_ATOMS: atom_id res chain seq x y z
N MET A 1 25.37 34.97 49.27
CA MET A 1 24.79 35.80 48.20
C MET A 1 25.69 35.71 46.97
N VAL A 2 25.59 34.60 46.21
CA VAL A 2 26.33 34.42 44.95
C VAL A 2 25.27 34.20 43.90
N THR A 3 24.89 35.30 43.26
CA THR A 3 23.80 35.38 42.28
C THR A 3 24.41 35.64 40.91
N GLY A 4 24.05 34.83 39.90
CA GLY A 4 23.60 35.41 38.63
C GLY A 4 24.42 35.20 37.34
N GLY A 5 25.53 34.45 37.34
CA GLY A 5 26.38 34.35 36.13
C GLY A 5 26.20 33.08 35.28
N THR A 6 26.16 31.91 35.90
CA THR A 6 26.37 30.63 35.21
C THR A 6 25.08 29.95 34.71
N THR A 7 23.92 30.31 35.27
CA THR A 7 22.64 29.73 34.87
C THR A 7 22.10 30.36 33.58
N THR A 8 22.47 31.60 33.25
CA THR A 8 21.96 32.33 32.08
C THR A 8 22.56 31.81 30.77
N ALA A 9 23.87 31.54 30.74
CA ALA A 9 24.52 30.96 29.56
C ALA A 9 24.03 29.52 29.30
N ALA A 10 23.83 28.72 30.35
CA ALA A 10 23.24 27.39 30.24
C ALA A 10 21.77 27.45 29.76
N MET A 11 20.97 28.38 30.26
CA MET A 11 19.59 28.60 29.78
C MET A 11 19.53 29.04 28.32
N LEU A 12 20.47 29.87 27.86
CA LEU A 12 20.58 30.24 26.45
C LEU A 12 20.94 29.03 25.58
N VAL A 13 21.87 28.17 26.02
CA VAL A 13 22.21 26.93 25.31
C VAL A 13 21.03 25.95 25.27
N LEU A 14 20.25 25.83 26.36
CA LEU A 14 19.02 25.03 26.38
C LEU A 14 17.90 25.62 25.50
N GLN A 15 17.91 26.94 25.25
CA GLN A 15 16.96 27.61 24.37
C GLN A 15 17.30 27.46 22.88
N TYR A 16 18.58 27.22 22.54
CA TYR A 16 19.04 26.90 21.17
C TYR A 16 19.13 25.39 20.88
N LEU A 17 19.08 24.53 21.89
CA LEU A 17 19.04 23.07 21.73
C LEU A 17 17.91 22.58 20.79
N PRO A 18 16.65 23.09 20.86
CA PRO A 18 15.60 22.67 19.91
C PRO A 18 15.81 23.18 18.47
N PHE A 19 16.79 24.06 18.22
CA PHE A 19 17.17 24.52 16.88
C PHE A 19 18.32 23.69 16.28
N ILE A 20 19.17 23.09 17.12
CA ILE A 20 20.27 22.19 16.71
C ILE A 20 19.76 20.75 16.56
N GLU A 21 18.74 20.37 17.33
CA GLU A 21 18.03 19.10 17.25
C GLU A 21 17.02 19.19 16.10
N GLY A 22 17.50 18.96 14.87
CA GLY A 22 16.68 18.93 13.67
C GLY A 22 15.41 18.10 13.93
N ASP A 23 14.27 18.76 13.81
CA ASP A 23 12.97 18.27 14.24
C ASP A 23 12.59 16.96 13.52
N GLU A 24 12.92 15.83 14.15
CA GLU A 24 12.56 14.47 13.71
C GLU A 24 11.03 14.32 13.56
N ALA A 25 10.27 15.13 14.31
CA ALA A 25 8.81 15.17 14.27
C ALA A 25 8.24 15.77 12.97
N THR A 26 8.78 16.86 12.42
CA THR A 26 8.30 17.42 11.15
C THR A 26 8.72 16.58 9.98
N THR A 27 9.96 16.08 9.95
CA THR A 27 10.42 15.20 8.87
C THR A 27 9.54 13.95 8.77
N SER A 28 9.21 13.31 9.90
CA SER A 28 8.31 12.14 9.93
C SER A 28 6.86 12.49 9.56
N LEU A 29 6.38 13.69 9.91
CA LEU A 29 5.06 14.18 9.50
C LEU A 29 4.96 14.35 7.98
N TYR A 30 5.96 14.97 7.35
CA TYR A 30 5.98 15.19 5.89
C TYR A 30 5.99 13.86 5.13
N VAL A 31 6.85 12.90 5.52
CA VAL A 31 6.92 11.57 4.90
C VAL A 31 5.57 10.83 5.02
N SER A 32 4.94 10.90 6.19
CA SER A 32 3.65 10.25 6.45
C SER A 32 2.52 10.83 5.58
N TRP A 33 2.48 12.15 5.42
CA TRP A 33 1.48 12.80 4.57
C TRP A 33 1.68 12.48 3.08
N ILE A 34 2.93 12.49 2.62
CA ILE A 34 3.26 12.13 1.23
C ILE A 34 2.85 10.68 0.94
N LEU A 35 3.23 9.73 1.81
CA LEU A 35 2.85 8.32 1.65
C LEU A 35 1.33 8.12 1.62
N ARG A 36 0.58 8.82 2.48
CA ARG A 36 -0.89 8.76 2.50
C ARG A 36 -1.50 9.27 1.20
N VAL A 37 -1.04 10.43 0.71
CA VAL A 37 -1.57 11.02 -0.52
C VAL A 37 -1.24 10.16 -1.73
N VAL A 38 0.01 9.69 -1.85
CA VAL A 38 0.43 8.80 -2.94
C VAL A 38 -0.34 7.49 -2.91
N SER A 39 -0.49 6.87 -1.73
CA SER A 39 -1.26 5.63 -1.59
C SER A 39 -2.74 5.84 -1.90
N PHE A 40 -3.32 6.97 -1.49
CA PHE A 40 -4.72 7.29 -1.78
C PHE A 40 -4.96 7.49 -3.28
N VAL A 41 -4.11 8.29 -3.94
CA VAL A 41 -4.21 8.54 -5.38
C VAL A 41 -3.96 7.25 -6.16
N GLY A 42 -2.93 6.48 -5.80
CA GLY A 42 -2.63 5.18 -6.41
C GLY A 42 -3.80 4.20 -6.27
N ASN A 43 -4.39 4.09 -5.07
CA ASN A 43 -5.55 3.25 -4.82
C ASN A 43 -6.77 3.68 -5.65
N ALA A 44 -7.06 4.98 -5.71
CA ALA A 44 -8.17 5.52 -6.50
C ALA A 44 -7.97 5.25 -8.00
N MET A 45 -6.75 5.42 -8.52
CA MET A 45 -6.44 5.11 -9.91
C MET A 45 -6.59 3.63 -10.23
N LEU A 46 -6.00 2.74 -9.42
CA LEU A 46 -6.10 1.29 -9.62
C LEU A 46 -7.55 0.80 -9.55
N THR A 47 -8.31 1.28 -8.55
CA THR A 47 -9.74 0.96 -8.41
C THR A 47 -10.54 1.46 -9.60
N GLY A 48 -10.25 2.66 -10.09
CA GLY A 48 -10.89 3.22 -11.28
C GLY A 48 -10.60 2.41 -12.55
N GLN A 49 -9.35 1.95 -12.74
CA GLN A 49 -8.98 1.12 -13.89
C GLN A 49 -9.61 -0.27 -13.83
N MET A 50 -9.59 -0.90 -12.65
CA MET A 50 -10.28 -2.18 -12.41
C MET A 50 -11.75 -2.08 -12.81
N TRP A 51 -12.47 -1.06 -12.34
CA TRP A 51 -13.89 -0.90 -12.64
C TRP A 51 -14.16 -0.74 -14.14
N ARG A 52 -13.32 0.06 -14.84
CA ARG A 52 -13.42 0.24 -16.29
C ARG A 52 -13.25 -1.07 -17.05
N TYR A 53 -12.20 -1.85 -16.74
CA TYR A 53 -11.95 -3.12 -17.41
C TYR A 53 -13.01 -4.17 -17.07
N TYR A 54 -13.48 -4.20 -15.83
CA TYR A 54 -14.54 -5.10 -15.39
C TYR A 54 -15.86 -4.85 -16.13
N ILE A 55 -16.32 -3.59 -16.21
CA ILE A 55 -17.52 -3.25 -16.97
C ILE A 55 -17.36 -3.61 -18.45
N LYS A 56 -16.18 -3.33 -19.02
CA LYS A 56 -15.89 -3.68 -20.42
C LYS A 56 -15.92 -5.19 -20.66
N ALA A 57 -15.38 -5.99 -19.74
CA ALA A 57 -15.43 -7.44 -19.81
C ALA A 57 -16.87 -7.97 -19.72
N LEU A 58 -17.69 -7.42 -18.82
CA LEU A 58 -19.12 -7.76 -18.69
C LEU A 58 -19.91 -7.48 -19.97
N SER A 59 -19.52 -6.47 -20.75
CA SER A 59 -20.16 -6.18 -22.03
C SER A 59 -19.79 -7.17 -23.16
N LEU A 60 -18.75 -7.97 -22.96
CA LEU A 60 -18.17 -8.85 -23.99
C LEU A 60 -18.31 -10.35 -23.67
N GLY A 61 -18.68 -10.72 -22.44
CA GLY A 61 -18.67 -12.13 -22.03
C GLY A 61 -19.47 -12.44 -20.76
N PRO A 62 -19.44 -13.71 -20.34
CA PRO A 62 -20.20 -14.20 -19.19
C PRO A 62 -19.69 -13.62 -17.86
N THR A 63 -20.63 -13.21 -17.01
CA THR A 63 -20.38 -12.55 -15.72
C THR A 63 -19.42 -13.32 -14.80
N PRO A 64 -19.52 -14.66 -14.66
CA PRO A 64 -18.69 -15.39 -13.69
C PRO A 64 -17.21 -15.41 -14.09
N VAL A 65 -16.92 -15.59 -15.38
CA VAL A 65 -15.56 -15.51 -15.93
C VAL A 65 -14.97 -14.12 -15.71
N CYS A 66 -15.74 -13.06 -15.96
CA CYS A 66 -15.29 -11.69 -15.76
C CYS A 66 -14.95 -11.39 -14.30
N SER A 67 -15.76 -11.88 -13.36
CA SER A 67 -15.56 -11.69 -11.91
C SER A 67 -14.29 -12.38 -11.41
N ILE A 68 -14.02 -13.59 -11.91
CA ILE A 68 -12.83 -14.37 -11.53
C ILE A 68 -11.56 -13.71 -12.10
N ILE A 69 -11.56 -13.31 -13.37
CA ILE A 69 -10.43 -12.61 -13.98
C ILE A 69 -10.15 -11.30 -13.22
N ASN A 70 -11.18 -10.55 -12.87
CA ASN A 70 -11.05 -9.33 -12.08
C ASN A 70 -10.44 -9.60 -10.70
N THR A 71 -10.95 -10.59 -9.97
CA THR A 71 -10.44 -10.96 -8.64
C THR A 71 -8.99 -11.43 -8.71
N GLY A 72 -8.67 -12.31 -9.67
CA GLY A 72 -7.31 -12.80 -9.88
C GLY A 72 -6.32 -11.70 -10.28
N THR A 73 -6.74 -10.80 -11.17
CA THR A 73 -5.90 -9.66 -11.59
C THR A 73 -5.64 -8.72 -10.42
N ASN A 74 -6.65 -8.40 -9.60
CA ASN A 74 -6.47 -7.54 -8.44
C ASN A 74 -5.54 -8.17 -7.40
N PHE A 75 -5.65 -9.48 -7.17
CA PHE A 75 -4.73 -10.19 -6.29
C PHE A 75 -3.29 -10.16 -6.84
N ALA A 76 -3.10 -10.49 -8.12
CA ALA A 76 -1.78 -10.49 -8.76
C ALA A 76 -1.13 -9.10 -8.80
N VAL A 77 -1.89 -8.07 -9.15
CA VAL A 77 -1.40 -6.68 -9.17
C VAL A 77 -1.06 -6.20 -7.77
N SER A 78 -1.88 -6.51 -6.76
CA SER A 78 -1.61 -6.14 -5.37
C SER A 78 -0.37 -6.85 -4.82
N ALA A 79 -0.22 -8.13 -5.15
CA ALA A 79 0.98 -8.90 -4.85
C ALA A 79 2.22 -8.25 -5.48
N PHE A 80 2.19 -7.97 -6.79
CA PHE A 80 3.30 -7.31 -7.49
C PHE A 80 3.64 -5.93 -6.90
N MET A 81 2.61 -5.11 -6.63
CA MET A 81 2.79 -3.79 -6.02
C MET A 81 3.40 -3.90 -4.62
N GLY A 82 3.00 -4.89 -3.83
CA GLY A 82 3.58 -5.18 -2.51
C GLY A 82 5.07 -5.55 -2.60
N LEU A 83 5.44 -6.40 -3.56
CA LEU A 83 6.84 -6.76 -3.80
C LEU A 83 7.68 -5.56 -4.22
N VAL A 84 7.15 -4.70 -5.11
CA VAL A 84 7.88 -3.52 -5.60
C VAL A 84 8.00 -2.43 -4.53
N LEU A 85 6.95 -2.19 -3.74
CA LEU A 85 6.93 -1.10 -2.76
C LEU A 85 7.64 -1.45 -1.45
N PHE A 86 7.51 -2.69 -0.97
CA PHE A 86 8.06 -3.09 0.32
C PHE A 86 9.34 -3.93 0.19
N GLY A 87 9.68 -4.39 -1.03
CA GLY A 87 10.89 -5.18 -1.27
C GLY A 87 10.94 -6.47 -0.45
N GLU A 88 9.78 -6.99 -0.02
CA GLU A 88 9.70 -8.13 0.89
C GLU A 88 10.23 -9.41 0.23
N GLU A 89 11.05 -10.14 0.98
CA GLU A 89 11.49 -11.48 0.57
C GLU A 89 10.29 -12.43 0.56
N VAL A 90 10.00 -12.96 -0.62
CA VAL A 90 8.88 -13.87 -0.82
C VAL A 90 9.17 -15.20 -0.14
N ASN A 91 8.59 -15.41 1.04
CA ASN A 91 8.70 -16.67 1.76
C ASN A 91 7.89 -17.78 1.06
N TYR A 92 8.33 -19.03 1.19
CA TYR A 92 7.68 -20.21 0.61
C TYR A 92 6.20 -20.36 1.01
N THR A 93 5.83 -19.92 2.21
CA THR A 93 4.43 -19.92 2.69
C THR A 93 3.55 -18.94 1.91
N TRP A 94 4.08 -17.78 1.52
CA TRP A 94 3.38 -16.82 0.67
C TRP A 94 3.13 -17.40 -0.71
N ALA A 95 4.15 -18.04 -1.30
CA ALA A 95 4.03 -18.67 -2.62
C ALA A 95 3.00 -19.79 -2.59
N CYS A 96 2.94 -20.58 -1.53
CA CYS A 96 1.91 -21.59 -1.31
C CYS A 96 0.50 -20.97 -1.26
N GLY A 97 0.32 -19.87 -0.54
CA GLY A 97 -0.94 -19.13 -0.49
C GLY A 97 -1.35 -18.58 -1.86
N ALA A 98 -0.42 -17.98 -2.61
CA ALA A 98 -0.67 -17.48 -3.95
C ALA A 98 -1.08 -18.59 -4.91
N LEU A 99 -0.41 -19.75 -4.86
CA LEU A 99 -0.78 -20.94 -5.64
C LEU A 99 -2.18 -21.44 -5.29
N LEU A 100 -2.54 -21.47 -4.00
CA LEU A 100 -3.87 -21.89 -3.56
C LEU A 100 -4.97 -20.93 -4.08
N VAL A 101 -4.71 -19.63 -4.09
CA VAL A 101 -5.61 -18.63 -4.70
C VAL A 101 -5.77 -18.88 -6.20
N VAL A 102 -4.67 -19.09 -6.93
CA VAL A 102 -4.70 -19.37 -8.38
C VAL A 102 -5.48 -20.66 -8.67
N ILE A 103 -5.26 -21.73 -7.90
CA ILE A 103 -5.98 -23.00 -8.02
C ILE A 103 -7.47 -22.79 -7.76
N GLY A 104 -7.84 -22.06 -6.70
CA GLY A 104 -9.24 -21.74 -6.38
C GLY A 104 -9.92 -20.97 -7.51
N LEU A 105 -9.26 -19.97 -8.08
CA LEU A 105 -9.79 -19.22 -9.23
C LEU A 105 -9.94 -20.11 -10.47
N ALA A 106 -8.98 -21.01 -10.73
CA ALA A 106 -9.01 -21.92 -11.87
C ALA A 106 -10.19 -22.91 -11.80
N ILE A 107 -10.48 -23.47 -10.61
CA ILE A 107 -11.60 -24.39 -10.40
C ILE A 107 -12.93 -23.71 -10.77
N VAL A 108 -13.16 -22.48 -10.29
CA VAL A 108 -14.42 -21.76 -10.53
C VAL A 108 -14.58 -21.38 -12.01
N VAL A 109 -13.48 -21.15 -12.75
CA VAL A 109 -13.56 -20.90 -14.21
C VAL A 109 -13.95 -22.17 -14.98
N THR A 110 -13.53 -23.34 -14.51
CA THR A 110 -13.81 -24.61 -15.19
C THR A 110 -15.24 -25.12 -14.99
N ASP A 111 -16.01 -24.54 -14.08
CA ASP A 111 -17.40 -24.94 -13.83
C ASP A 111 -18.32 -24.58 -15.01
N PRO A 112 -18.84 -25.58 -15.77
CA PRO A 112 -19.64 -25.33 -16.98
C PRO A 112 -20.97 -24.61 -16.69
N HIS A 113 -21.51 -24.82 -15.48
CA HIS A 113 -22.75 -24.20 -15.02
C HIS A 113 -22.60 -22.71 -14.69
N ALA A 114 -21.36 -22.20 -14.58
CA ALA A 114 -21.08 -20.78 -14.37
C ALA A 114 -20.97 -20.00 -15.70
N VAL A 115 -21.09 -20.66 -16.85
CA VAL A 115 -20.90 -20.04 -18.19
C VAL A 115 -22.20 -19.94 -18.99
N GLN A 116 -23.30 -20.50 -18.48
CA GLN A 116 -24.66 -20.38 -19.05
C GLN A 116 -25.39 -19.13 -18.53
#